data_AF-A0A4U7DJM7-F1
#
_entry.id   AF-A0A4U7DJM7-F1
#
_cell.length_a   1.000
_cell.length_b   1.000
_cell.length_c   1.000
_cell.angle_alpha   90.00
_cell.angle_beta   90.00
_cell.angle_gamma   90.00
#
_symmetry.space_group_name_H-M   'P 1'
#
loop_
_entity.id
_entity.type
_entity.pdbx_description
1 polymer ?
#
loop_
_entity_poly.entity_id
_entity_poly.type
_entity_poly.pdbx_seq_one_letter_code
_entity_poly.pdbx_strand_id
1 'polypeptide(L)' 'MSAGEYDRYDRIRSVLAEADEPLTAREILALAGECEEIDSPHRVATVLGRWAERGEVEVIADRPYRYRLET' A
#
# COMPACT_ATOMS: atom_id res chain seq x y z
N MET A 1 -8.25 -8.23 -12.83
CA MET A 1 -8.09 -6.94 -12.12
C MET A 1 -8.44 -5.84 -13.11
N SER A 2 -9.28 -4.88 -12.73
CA SER A 2 -9.64 -3.74 -13.58
C SER A 2 -8.46 -2.76 -13.67
N ALA A 3 -8.38 -1.97 -14.74
CA ALA A 3 -7.26 -1.04 -14.97
C ALA A 3 -6.98 -0.11 -13.77
N GLY A 4 -8.01 0.48 -13.14
CA GLY A 4 -7.83 1.35 -11.97
C GLY A 4 -7.32 0.65 -10.70
N GLU A 5 -7.40 -0.69 -10.61
CA GLU A 5 -6.80 -1.42 -9.47
C GLU A 5 -5.28 -1.54 -9.63
N TYR A 6 -4.78 -1.64 -10.87
CA TYR A 6 -3.35 -1.60 -11.17
C TYR A 6 -2.78 -0.19 -10.94
N ASP A 7 -3.42 0.85 -11.47
CA ASP A 7 -2.95 2.23 -11.31
C ASP A 7 -2.83 2.64 -9.84
N ARG A 8 -3.80 2.20 -9.02
CA ARG A 8 -3.76 2.36 -7.57
C ARG A 8 -2.57 1.65 -6.93
N TYR A 9 -2.35 0.39 -7.29
CA TYR A 9 -1.26 -0.37 -6.72
C TYR A 9 0.09 0.19 -7.15
N ASP A 10 0.26 0.59 -8.40
CA ASP A 10 1.53 1.15 -8.89
C ASP A 10 1.93 2.41 -8.12
N ARG A 11 0.96 3.26 -7.75
CA ARG A 11 1.22 4.40 -6.88
C ARG A 11 1.61 3.99 -5.46
N ILE A 12 0.88 3.06 -4.83
CA ILE A 12 1.22 2.55 -3.49
C ILE A 12 2.58 1.87 -3.50
N ARG A 13 2.86 1.08 -4.52
CA ARG A 13 4.12 0.36 -4.74
C ARG A 13 5.27 1.35 -4.88
N SER A 14 5.08 2.44 -5.62
CA SER A 14 6.10 3.50 -5.74
C SER A 14 6.45 4.09 -4.37
N VAL A 15 5.44 4.38 -3.53
CA VAL A 15 5.67 4.85 -2.16
C VAL A 15 6.44 3.84 -1.32
N LEU A 16 6.06 2.55 -1.38
CA LEU A 16 6.73 1.50 -0.62
C LEU A 16 8.15 1.22 -1.14
N ALA A 17 8.41 1.40 -2.44
CA ALA A 17 9.73 1.20 -3.03
C ALA A 17 10.74 2.27 -2.60
N GLU A 18 10.26 3.49 -2.38
CA GLU A 18 11.08 4.62 -1.91
C GLU A 18 11.25 4.64 -0.38
N ALA A 19 10.54 3.77 0.36
CA ALA A 19 10.55 3.76 1.81
C ALA A 19 11.63 2.81 2.36
N ASP A 20 12.53 3.34 3.18
CA ASP A 20 13.56 2.55 3.87
C ASP A 20 13.00 1.71 5.04
N GLU A 21 11.83 2.09 5.57
CA GLU A 21 11.15 1.41 6.68
C GLU A 21 9.70 1.03 6.34
N PRO A 22 9.13 -0.02 6.97
CA PRO A 22 7.74 -0.39 6.75
C PRO A 22 6.77 0.72 7.16
N LEU A 23 5.85 1.04 6.26
CA LEU A 23 4.92 2.15 6.44
C LEU A 23 3.54 1.67 6.85
N THR A 24 2.84 2.48 7.62
CA THR A 24 1.42 2.28 7.91
C THR A 24 0.56 2.71 6.73
N ALA A 25 -0.67 2.19 6.65
CA ALA A 25 -1.61 2.60 5.62
C ALA A 25 -1.91 4.12 5.62
N ARG A 26 -1.78 4.77 6.78
CA ARG A 26 -1.96 6.22 6.91
C ARG A 26 -0.78 7.00 6.35
N GLU A 27 0.44 6.56 6.62
CA GLU A 27 1.65 7.18 6.06
C GLU A 27 1.71 7.00 4.56
N ILE A 28 1.38 5.80 4.06
CA ILE A 28 1.31 5.52 2.62
C ILE A 28 0.32 6.47 1.95
N LEU A 29 -0.87 6.66 2.52
CA LEU A 29 -1.86 7.60 1.99
C LEU A 29 -1.31 9.03 1.92
N ALA A 30 -0.65 9.49 2.99
CA ALA A 30 -0.09 10.83 3.05
C ALA A 30 1.03 11.05 2.00
N LEU A 31 1.86 10.02 1.76
CA LEU A 31 2.96 10.06 0.80
C LEU A 31 2.50 9.87 -0.65
N ALA A 32 1.42 9.11 -0.88
CA ALA A 32 0.85 8.90 -2.21
C ALA A 32 0.27 10.19 -2.82
N GLY A 33 0.02 11.22 -2.00
CA GLY A 33 -0.57 12.49 -2.42
C GLY A 33 -2.07 12.39 -2.71
N GLU A 34 -2.64 13.45 -3.28
CA GLU A 34 -4.07 13.48 -3.62
C GLU A 34 -4.37 12.51 -4.78
N CYS A 35 -5.22 11.52 -4.51
CA CYS A 35 -5.68 10.54 -5.48
C CYS A 35 -7.11 10.13 -5.16
N GLU A 36 -8.05 10.40 -6.07
CA GLU A 36 -9.46 10.01 -5.89
C GLU A 36 -9.64 8.49 -5.73
N GLU A 37 -8.70 7.70 -6.26
CA GLU A 37 -8.72 6.25 -6.14
C GLU A 37 -8.16 5.75 -4.81
N ILE A 38 -7.40 6.56 -4.06
CA ILE A 38 -6.79 6.20 -2.78
C ILE A 38 -7.11 7.32 -1.78
N ASP A 39 -8.35 7.36 -1.35
CA ASP A 39 -8.89 8.44 -0.52
C ASP A 39 -8.79 8.17 1.00
N SER A 40 -8.41 6.96 1.39
CA SER A 40 -8.50 6.53 2.79
C SER A 40 -7.48 5.44 3.16
N PRO A 41 -7.00 5.41 4.42
CA PRO A 41 -6.05 4.39 4.87
C PRO A 41 -6.65 2.98 4.80
N HIS A 42 -7.96 2.85 5.02
CA HIS A 42 -8.64 1.56 4.90
C HIS A 42 -8.55 1.01 3.46
N ARG A 43 -8.72 1.88 2.47
CA ARG A 43 -8.63 1.51 1.06
C ARG A 43 -7.21 1.11 0.65
N VAL A 44 -6.19 1.79 1.19
CA VAL A 44 -4.78 1.36 1.07
C VAL A 44 -4.60 -0.05 1.64
N ALA A 45 -5.07 -0.29 2.87
CA ALA A 45 -4.96 -1.59 3.52
C ALA A 45 -5.68 -2.71 2.73
N THR A 46 -6.85 -2.45 2.15
CA THR A 46 -7.57 -3.42 1.30
C THR A 46 -6.75 -3.84 0.08
N VAL A 47 -6.08 -2.89 -0.55
CA VAL A 47 -5.27 -3.16 -1.75
C VAL A 47 -4.05 -3.95 -1.37
N LEU A 48 -3.31 -3.49 -0.35
CA LEU A 48 -2.11 -4.17 0.14
C LEU A 48 -2.42 -5.59 0.62
N GLY A 49 -3.57 -5.83 1.26
CA GLY A 49 -3.99 -7.17 1.64
C GLY A 49 -4.08 -8.14 0.46
N ARG A 50 -4.63 -7.70 -0.68
CA ARG A 50 -4.70 -8.54 -1.89
C ARG A 50 -3.33 -8.83 -2.49
N TRP A 51 -2.42 -7.88 -2.45
CA TRP A 51 -1.06 -8.08 -2.95
C TRP A 51 -0.20 -8.92 -1.99
N ALA A 52 -0.51 -8.86 -0.69
CA ALA A 52 0.09 -9.74 0.30
C ALA A 52 -0.34 -11.20 0.13
N GLU A 53 -1.61 -11.46 -0.22
CA GLU A 53 -2.07 -12.81 -0.61
C GLU A 53 -1.29 -13.39 -1.81
N ARG A 54 -0.67 -12.52 -2.62
CA ARG A 54 0.15 -12.90 -3.78
C ARG A 54 1.65 -12.97 -3.47
N GLY A 55 2.06 -12.63 -2.25
CA GLY A 55 3.46 -12.60 -1.83
C GLY A 55 4.25 -11.39 -2.33
N GLU A 56 3.57 -10.34 -2.79
CA GLU A 56 4.23 -9.13 -3.34
C GLU A 56 4.42 -8.03 -2.28
N VAL A 57 3.70 -8.16 -1.15
CA VAL A 57 3.72 -7.24 -0.03
C VAL A 57 3.76 -8.04 1.26
N GLU A 58 4.63 -7.67 2.20
CA GLU A 58 4.58 -8.21 3.55
C GLU A 58 3.66 -7.34 4.42
N VAL A 59 2.82 -8.01 5.21
CA VAL A 59 2.01 -7.36 6.25
C VAL A 59 2.63 -7.68 7.61
N ILE A 60 3.17 -6.64 8.25
CA ILE A 60 3.77 -6.73 9.57
C ILE A 60 2.68 -6.43 10.60
N ALA A 61 2.38 -7.43 11.43
CA ALA A 61 1.30 -7.41 12.43
C ALA A 61 1.64 -6.58 13.68
N ASP A 62 2.03 -5.32 13.47
CA ASP A 62 2.24 -4.32 14.51
C ASP A 62 0.95 -3.54 14.85
N ARG A 63 1.04 -2.66 15.86
CA ARG A 63 -0.03 -1.72 16.21
C ARG A 63 0.45 -0.29 15.97
N PRO A 64 0.06 0.36 14.85
CA PRO A 64 -0.77 -0.13 13.73
C PRO A 64 -0.03 -1.08 12.77
N TYR A 65 -0.78 -1.78 11.91
CA TYR A 65 -0.22 -2.62 10.84
C TYR A 65 0.72 -1.82 9.93
N ARG A 66 1.81 -2.46 9.53
CA ARG A 66 2.81 -1.89 8.62
C ARG A 66 3.00 -2.76 7.39
N TYR A 67 3.47 -2.16 6.31
CA TYR A 67 3.58 -2.76 5.00
C TYR A 67 4.94 -2.45 4.38
N ARG A 68 5.52 -3.42 3.68
CA ARG A 68 6.69 -3.24 2.81
C ARG A 68 6.57 -4.13 1.59
N LEU A 69 7.35 -3.82 0.54
CA LEU A 69 7.44 -4.73 -0.60
C LEU A 69 8.25 -5.96 -0.22
N GLU A 70 7.78 -7.13 -0.66
CA GLU A 70 8.62 -8.32 -0.68
C GLU A 70 9.52 -8.25 -1.92
N THR A 71 10.82 -8.49 -1.72
CA THR A 71 11.85 -8.38 -2.77
C THR A 71 12.17 -9.75 -3.35
#